data_AF-A0A4R3J9Z4-F1
#
_entry.id   AF-A0A4R3J9Z4-F1
#
_cell.length_a   1.000
_cell.length_b   1.000
_cell.length_c   1.000
_cell.angle_alpha   90.00
_cell.angle_beta   90.00
_cell.angle_gamma   90.00
#
_symmetry.space_group_name_H-M   'P 1'
#
loop_
_entity.id
_entity.type
_entity.pdbx_description
1 polymer ?
#
loop_
_entity_poly.entity_id
_entity_poly.type
_entity_poly.pdbx_seq_one_letter_code
_entity_poly.pdbx_strand_id
1 'polypeptide(L)'
;MISSEPAMAGNASNQELLEAGVVFIGNLLICIAFFHPEIQGYGDAIRGWNQFNGLLFDGQQIFKDSNQVILRILMAMTTVCIVMGLVFAGLIERGTLVTYLALPFSAYLATKIKVEFIFFPFALISTNLGWKKETLVISILLALSYATSENNGYIIIVFRIGVIFFQTFRPHVYMVFLAAGAIVFLDANFKYVTTLFPNFAVYSWTRDIVNPEFSHLETVIVFLSSMVMSIQPQMDFMFGLTYAVFLLFATYGWSVFRPNSYVKAFNQAEVRSGFLTILLFTSLTHAFQNARYFFFYLPILARTANVRARRLLVLASWPMTFGLVIYYRFVLEM
;
A
#
# COMPACT_ATOMS: atom_id res chain seq x y z
N MET A 1 -17.05 -38.15 -1.93
CA MET A 1 -17.27 -36.71 -1.67
C MET A 1 -16.40 -36.30 -0.50
N ILE A 2 -15.24 -35.70 -0.76
CA ILE A 2 -14.40 -35.12 0.29
C ILE A 2 -14.89 -33.69 0.46
N SER A 3 -15.64 -33.44 1.53
CA SER A 3 -15.99 -32.08 1.95
C SER A 3 -14.70 -31.39 2.40
N SER A 4 -13.97 -30.78 1.46
CA SER A 4 -12.92 -29.83 1.82
C SER A 4 -13.62 -28.61 2.39
N GLU A 5 -13.64 -28.50 3.72
CA GLU A 5 -13.92 -27.24 4.39
C GLU A 5 -13.15 -26.14 3.66
N PRO A 6 -13.78 -25.01 3.32
CA PRO A 6 -13.01 -23.86 2.89
C PRO A 6 -12.02 -23.57 4.01
N ALA A 7 -10.73 -23.52 3.69
CA ALA A 7 -9.74 -22.93 4.57
C ALA A 7 -10.19 -21.49 4.79
N MET A 8 -11.02 -21.27 5.80
CA MET A 8 -11.38 -19.94 6.26
C MET A 8 -10.05 -19.29 6.57
N ALA A 9 -9.78 -18.14 5.95
CA ALA A 9 -8.67 -17.29 6.33
C ALA A 9 -8.77 -17.10 7.84
N GLY A 10 -7.93 -17.83 8.59
CA GLY A 10 -8.11 -17.95 10.04
C GLY A 10 -8.06 -16.55 10.62
N ASN A 11 -9.11 -16.15 11.35
CA ASN A 11 -9.12 -14.90 12.08
C ASN A 11 -7.83 -14.82 12.90
N ALA A 12 -7.06 -13.73 12.72
CA ALA A 12 -5.79 -13.61 13.42
C ALA A 12 -6.04 -13.63 14.94
N SER A 13 -5.23 -14.44 15.62
CA SER A 13 -5.23 -14.59 17.07
C SER A 13 -4.75 -13.30 17.75
N ASN A 14 -5.15 -13.10 19.01
CA ASN A 14 -4.65 -11.97 19.80
C ASN A 14 -3.12 -12.02 19.96
N GLN A 15 -2.54 -13.22 19.95
CA GLN A 15 -1.10 -13.42 19.97
C GLN A 15 -0.43 -12.90 18.69
N GLU A 16 -0.94 -13.24 17.50
CA GLU A 16 -0.40 -12.72 16.23
C GLU A 16 -0.45 -11.19 16.18
N LEU A 17 -1.51 -10.58 16.71
CA LEU A 17 -1.64 -9.12 16.79
C LEU A 17 -0.62 -8.50 17.73
N LEU A 18 -0.40 -9.11 18.90
CA LEU A 18 0.60 -8.65 19.86
C LEU A 18 2.01 -8.73 19.27
N GLU A 19 2.36 -9.88 18.67
CA GLU A 19 3.67 -10.10 18.03
C GLU A 19 3.91 -9.09 16.90
N ALA A 20 2.93 -8.90 16.02
CA ALA A 20 3.02 -7.92 14.94
C ALA A 20 3.09 -6.47 15.47
N GLY A 21 2.38 -6.15 16.56
CA GLY A 21 2.46 -4.84 17.22
C GLY A 21 3.84 -4.55 17.80
N VAL A 22 4.47 -5.53 18.44
CA VAL A 22 5.86 -5.41 18.95
C VAL A 22 6.84 -5.17 17.80
N VAL A 23 6.70 -5.94 16.72
CA VAL A 23 7.51 -5.76 15.49
C VAL A 23 7.32 -4.36 14.91
N PHE A 24 6.08 -3.89 14.79
CA PHE A 24 5.77 -2.56 14.26
C PHE A 24 6.44 -1.45 15.07
N ILE A 25 6.31 -1.48 16.39
CA ILE A 25 6.92 -0.49 17.30
C ILE A 25 8.45 -0.54 17.16
N GLY A 26 9.02 -1.73 17.13
CA GLY A 26 10.45 -1.93 16.94
C GLY A 26 10.98 -1.33 15.63
N ASN A 27 10.31 -1.65 14.52
CA ASN A 27 10.64 -1.10 13.20
C ASN A 27 10.46 0.42 13.17
N LEU A 28 9.45 0.96 13.84
CA LEU A 28 9.18 2.39 13.91
C LEU A 28 10.30 3.14 14.65
N LEU A 29 10.76 2.59 15.78
CA LEU A 29 11.91 3.14 16.51
C LEU A 29 13.19 3.10 15.67
N ILE A 30 13.43 2.00 14.94
CA ILE A 30 14.56 1.92 13.99
C ILE A 30 14.43 2.98 12.89
N CYS A 31 13.24 3.14 12.30
CA CYS A 31 12.98 4.12 11.25
C CYS A 31 13.25 5.56 11.73
N ILE A 32 12.82 5.89 12.94
CA ILE A 32 13.07 7.20 13.55
C ILE A 32 14.55 7.42 13.83
N ALA A 33 15.25 6.41 14.37
CA ALA A 33 16.62 6.53 14.82
C ALA A 33 17.67 6.49 13.69
N PHE A 34 17.46 5.67 12.65
CA PHE A 34 18.50 5.34 11.68
C PHE A 34 18.30 5.91 10.29
N PHE A 35 17.08 6.27 9.87
CA PHE A 35 16.87 6.79 8.51
C PHE A 35 17.04 8.31 8.49
N HIS A 36 18.04 8.81 7.78
CA HIS A 36 18.22 10.26 7.64
C HIS A 36 17.01 10.89 6.93
N PRO A 37 16.55 12.09 7.31
CA PRO A 37 15.42 12.76 6.66
C PRO A 37 15.69 13.17 5.23
N GLU A 38 16.95 13.36 4.84
CA GLU A 38 17.32 13.68 3.46
C GLU A 38 17.13 12.50 2.50
N ILE A 39 17.04 11.26 3.01
CA ILE A 39 16.59 10.09 2.24
C ILE A 39 15.20 10.35 1.61
N GLN A 40 14.42 11.28 2.17
CA GLN A 40 13.07 11.62 1.70
C GLN A 40 13.06 12.73 0.64
N GLY A 41 14.22 13.31 0.31
CA GLY A 41 14.36 14.53 -0.49
C GLY A 41 14.03 15.78 0.34
N TYR A 42 15.01 16.63 0.61
CA TYR A 42 14.88 17.79 1.52
C TYR A 42 13.71 18.72 1.15
N GLY A 43 13.52 19.03 -0.13
CA GLY A 43 12.43 19.89 -0.60
C GLY A 43 11.02 19.29 -0.41
N ASP A 44 10.90 17.97 -0.48
CA ASP A 44 9.65 17.25 -0.26
C ASP A 44 9.28 17.20 1.23
N ALA A 45 10.29 17.05 2.10
CA ALA A 45 10.12 17.11 3.54
C ALA A 45 9.70 18.52 4.00
N ILE A 46 10.31 19.58 3.47
CA ILE A 46 9.91 20.98 3.75
C ILE A 46 8.46 21.25 3.34
N ARG A 47 8.05 20.78 2.16
CA ARG A 47 6.67 20.93 1.71
C ARG A 47 5.70 20.24 2.67
N GLY A 48 5.98 18.98 3.02
CA GLY A 48 5.18 18.24 3.99
C GLY A 48 5.13 18.92 5.36
N TRP A 49 6.25 19.49 5.82
CA TRP A 49 6.32 20.29 7.04
C TRP A 49 5.38 21.49 7.04
N ASN A 50 5.44 22.29 5.98
CA ASN A 50 4.63 23.50 5.89
C ASN A 50 3.14 23.18 5.82
N GLN A 51 2.76 22.15 5.07
CA GLN A 51 1.37 21.72 4.99
C GLN A 51 0.86 21.17 6.35
N PHE A 52 1.67 20.38 7.05
CA PHE A 52 1.29 19.81 8.34
C PHE A 52 1.20 20.87 9.44
N ASN A 53 2.13 21.82 9.47
CA ASN A 53 2.05 22.99 10.36
C ASN A 53 0.82 23.85 10.06
N GLY A 54 0.49 24.03 8.77
CA GLY A 54 -0.74 24.66 8.33
C GLY A 54 -2.00 24.01 8.91
N LEU A 55 -2.05 22.68 8.89
CA LEU A 55 -3.21 21.90 9.37
C LEU A 55 -3.36 21.88 10.89
N LEU A 56 -2.27 21.77 11.65
CA LEU A 56 -2.33 21.63 13.11
C LEU A 56 -2.23 22.94 13.88
N PHE A 57 -1.56 23.94 13.32
CA PHE A 57 -1.19 25.16 14.02
C PHE A 57 -1.55 26.44 13.25
N ASP A 58 -2.50 26.34 12.33
CA ASP A 58 -3.04 27.49 11.57
C ASP A 58 -1.95 28.33 10.89
N GLY A 59 -0.96 27.64 10.32
CA GLY A 59 0.17 28.26 9.62
C GLY A 59 1.30 28.79 10.52
N GLN A 60 1.20 28.67 11.84
CA GLN A 60 2.31 28.99 12.73
C GLN A 60 3.45 27.97 12.55
N GLN A 61 4.65 28.45 12.21
CA GLN A 61 5.85 27.62 12.11
C GLN A 61 6.42 27.29 13.49
N ILE A 62 5.71 26.43 14.23
CA ILE A 62 6.14 25.95 15.56
C ILE A 62 7.37 25.04 15.43
N PHE A 63 7.47 24.29 14.33
CA PHE A 63 8.57 23.38 14.08
C PHE A 63 9.49 23.93 12.98
N LYS A 64 10.74 24.26 13.37
CA LYS A 64 11.85 24.54 12.45
C LYS A 64 12.62 23.24 12.14
N ASP A 65 13.53 23.30 11.16
CA ASP A 65 14.38 22.19 10.66
C ASP A 65 15.06 21.34 11.75
N SER A 66 15.21 21.84 12.98
CA SER A 66 15.85 21.15 14.11
C SER A 66 14.97 20.14 14.87
N ASN A 67 13.66 20.04 14.61
CA ASN A 67 12.74 19.17 15.39
C ASN A 67 12.19 17.96 14.62
N GLN A 68 12.97 17.41 13.71
CA GLN A 68 12.53 16.35 12.78
C GLN A 68 12.08 15.07 13.48
N VAL A 69 12.79 14.65 14.55
CA VAL A 69 12.42 13.47 15.35
C VAL A 69 11.03 13.61 15.95
N ILE A 70 10.73 14.78 16.52
CA ILE A 70 9.42 15.07 17.14
C ILE A 70 8.32 14.98 16.08
N LEU A 71 8.56 15.52 14.88
CA LEU A 71 7.59 15.49 13.79
C LEU A 71 7.34 14.07 13.27
N ARG A 72 8.38 13.24 13.17
CA ARG A 72 8.21 11.82 12.83
C ARG A 72 7.42 11.07 13.88
N ILE A 73 7.64 11.37 15.16
CA ILE A 73 6.85 10.81 16.26
C ILE A 73 5.40 11.25 16.12
N LEU A 74 5.13 12.54 15.88
CA LEU A 74 3.77 13.04 15.68
C LEU A 74 3.09 12.36 14.49
N MET A 75 3.75 12.25 13.34
CA MET A 75 3.22 11.54 12.17
C MET A 75 2.93 10.07 12.48
N ALA A 76 3.86 9.37 13.13
CA ALA A 76 3.68 8.00 13.56
C ALA A 76 2.46 7.83 14.47
N MET A 77 2.33 8.72 15.46
CA MET A 77 1.20 8.73 16.39
C MET A 77 -0.12 9.03 15.66
N THR A 78 -0.13 9.99 14.75
CA THR A 78 -1.30 10.29 13.91
C THR A 78 -1.72 9.07 13.08
N THR A 79 -0.77 8.41 12.42
CA THR A 79 -1.04 7.19 11.65
C THR A 79 -1.60 6.08 12.54
N VAL A 80 -0.99 5.83 13.72
CA VAL A 80 -1.48 4.83 14.68
C VAL A 80 -2.89 5.17 15.15
N CYS A 81 -3.17 6.42 15.50
CA CYS A 81 -4.51 6.86 15.92
C CYS A 81 -5.55 6.63 14.82
N ILE A 82 -5.25 6.95 13.57
CA ILE A 82 -6.16 6.71 12.43
C ILE A 82 -6.39 5.21 12.25
N VAL A 83 -5.33 4.40 12.22
CA VAL A 83 -5.42 2.94 12.10
C VAL A 83 -6.28 2.36 13.22
N MET A 84 -6.05 2.75 14.48
CA MET A 84 -6.84 2.31 15.62
C MET A 84 -8.31 2.74 15.51
N GLY A 85 -8.57 3.97 15.07
CA GLY A 85 -9.94 4.45 14.80
C GLY A 85 -10.66 3.59 13.76
N LEU A 86 -9.99 3.26 12.66
CA LEU A 86 -10.53 2.38 11.62
C LEU A 86 -10.75 0.94 12.12
N VAL A 87 -9.87 0.43 12.98
CA VAL A 87 -10.01 -0.88 13.63
C VAL A 87 -11.23 -0.90 14.57
N PHE A 88 -11.38 0.12 15.43
CA PHE A 88 -12.54 0.22 16.33
C PHE A 88 -13.87 0.39 15.58
N ALA A 89 -13.85 1.06 14.43
CA ALA A 89 -15.00 1.14 13.53
C ALA A 89 -15.32 -0.19 12.78
N GLY A 90 -14.48 -1.22 12.97
CA GLY A 90 -14.60 -2.50 12.28
C GLY A 90 -14.47 -2.36 10.76
N LEU A 91 -13.61 -1.44 10.31
CA LEU A 91 -13.33 -1.19 8.90
C LEU A 91 -12.08 -1.94 8.42
N ILE A 92 -11.19 -2.34 9.33
CA ILE A 92 -9.98 -3.11 9.04
C ILE A 92 -10.13 -4.53 9.60
N GLU A 93 -9.87 -5.53 8.77
CA GLU A 93 -9.82 -6.93 9.19
C GLU A 93 -8.54 -7.22 9.99
N ARG A 94 -8.63 -8.12 10.98
CA ARG A 94 -7.48 -8.47 11.84
C ARG A 94 -6.29 -8.99 11.03
N GLY A 95 -6.54 -9.79 9.99
CA GLY A 95 -5.48 -10.31 9.12
C GLY A 95 -4.74 -9.17 8.38
N THR A 96 -5.49 -8.17 7.91
CA THR A 96 -4.93 -6.96 7.26
C THR A 96 -4.09 -6.17 8.24
N LEU A 97 -4.59 -5.99 9.47
CA LEU A 97 -3.86 -5.30 10.52
C LEU A 97 -2.55 -6.00 10.88
N VAL A 98 -2.56 -7.32 11.07
CA VAL A 98 -1.33 -8.10 11.34
C VAL A 98 -0.33 -7.94 10.19
N THR A 99 -0.80 -8.03 8.94
CA THR A 99 0.08 -7.90 7.77
C THR A 99 0.66 -6.50 7.68
N TYR A 100 -0.15 -5.45 7.92
CA TYR A 100 0.31 -4.07 7.97
C TYR A 100 1.37 -3.86 9.05
N LEU A 101 1.11 -4.30 10.28
CA LEU A 101 2.02 -4.12 11.43
C LEU A 101 3.33 -4.89 11.25
N ALA A 102 3.27 -6.07 10.65
CA ALA A 102 4.45 -6.91 10.43
C ALA A 102 5.37 -6.40 9.32
N LEU A 103 4.97 -5.39 8.53
CA LEU A 103 5.76 -4.91 7.40
C LEU A 103 6.67 -3.73 7.77
N PRO A 104 7.99 -3.82 7.49
CA PRO A 104 8.93 -2.72 7.72
C PRO A 104 8.53 -1.43 7.02
N PHE A 105 8.08 -1.54 5.76
CA PHE A 105 7.65 -0.38 4.98
C PHE A 105 6.48 0.37 5.61
N SER A 106 5.54 -0.33 6.27
CA SER A 106 4.43 0.31 6.98
C SER A 106 4.91 1.22 8.10
N ALA A 107 5.88 0.73 8.89
CA ALA A 107 6.48 1.51 9.98
C ALA A 107 7.25 2.72 9.43
N TYR A 108 7.99 2.55 8.34
CA TYR A 108 8.66 3.65 7.68
C TYR A 108 7.71 4.72 7.15
N LEU A 109 6.65 4.33 6.45
CA LEU A 109 5.67 5.27 5.93
C LEU A 109 4.91 6.00 7.04
N ALA A 110 4.66 5.35 8.18
CA ALA A 110 4.10 6.02 9.36
C ALA A 110 5.02 7.14 9.89
N THR A 111 6.33 7.04 9.67
CA THR A 111 7.31 8.07 10.07
C THR A 111 7.59 9.12 8.98
N LYS A 112 6.99 9.01 7.79
CA LYS A 112 7.23 10.00 6.72
C LYS A 112 6.48 11.30 6.99
N ILE A 113 7.18 12.42 6.81
CA ILE A 113 6.65 13.77 7.02
C ILE A 113 6.02 14.27 5.72
N LYS A 114 4.87 13.69 5.34
CA LYS A 114 4.01 14.24 4.27
C LYS A 114 2.54 14.10 4.68
N VAL A 115 1.76 15.14 4.46
CA VAL A 115 0.31 15.16 4.76
C VAL A 115 -0.43 14.05 4.02
N GLU A 116 0.04 13.72 2.82
CA GLU A 116 -0.50 12.64 2.01
C GLU A 116 -0.54 11.27 2.74
N PHE A 117 0.33 11.04 3.73
CA PHE A 117 0.35 9.80 4.54
C PHE A 117 -0.83 9.67 5.52
N ILE A 118 -1.57 10.75 5.77
CA ILE A 118 -2.83 10.71 6.55
C ILE A 118 -3.89 9.86 5.84
N PHE A 119 -3.85 9.79 4.51
CA PHE A 119 -4.83 9.06 3.70
C PHE A 119 -4.52 7.57 3.58
N PHE A 120 -3.26 7.15 3.66
CA PHE A 120 -2.89 5.77 3.39
C PHE A 120 -3.45 4.73 4.37
N PRO A 121 -3.66 5.00 5.67
CA PRO A 121 -4.41 4.10 6.55
C PRO A 121 -5.79 3.71 6.00
N PHE A 122 -6.46 4.60 5.26
CA PHE A 122 -7.77 4.30 4.66
C PHE A 122 -7.68 3.30 3.51
N ALA A 123 -6.50 3.09 2.92
CA ALA A 123 -6.27 2.03 1.94
C ALA A 123 -6.30 0.62 2.57
N LEU A 124 -6.15 0.52 3.90
CA LEU A 124 -6.24 -0.75 4.64
C LEU A 124 -7.69 -1.21 4.88
N ILE A 125 -8.66 -0.35 4.57
CA ILE A 125 -10.07 -0.65 4.79
C ILE A 125 -10.45 -1.89 3.97
N SER A 126 -11.16 -2.80 4.62
CA SER A 126 -11.66 -4.03 4.03
C SER A 126 -12.37 -3.78 2.70
N THR A 127 -12.18 -4.66 1.72
CA THR A 127 -12.81 -4.55 0.42
C THR A 127 -14.25 -5.07 0.40
N ASN A 128 -14.73 -5.74 1.45
CA ASN A 128 -16.09 -6.34 1.50
C ASN A 128 -17.08 -5.57 2.38
N LEU A 129 -16.95 -4.24 2.46
CA LEU A 129 -17.88 -3.48 3.26
C LEU A 129 -19.28 -3.45 2.63
N GLY A 130 -20.31 -3.47 3.48
CA GLY A 130 -21.67 -3.21 3.01
C GLY A 130 -21.82 -1.76 2.53
N TRP A 131 -22.74 -1.53 1.59
CA TRP A 131 -23.00 -0.23 0.96
C TRP A 131 -23.06 0.95 1.94
N LYS A 132 -23.74 0.80 3.09
CA LYS A 132 -23.81 1.87 4.10
C LYS A 132 -22.43 2.30 4.63
N LYS A 133 -21.56 1.32 4.93
CA LYS A 133 -20.20 1.60 5.41
C LYS A 133 -19.32 2.15 4.28
N GLU A 134 -19.47 1.65 3.05
CA GLU A 134 -18.76 2.19 1.88
C GLU A 134 -19.10 3.65 1.64
N THR A 135 -20.39 4.00 1.60
CA THR A 135 -20.83 5.38 1.39
C THR A 135 -20.28 6.30 2.48
N LEU A 136 -20.32 5.87 3.74
CA LEU A 136 -19.75 6.64 4.85
C LEU A 136 -18.23 6.86 4.67
N VAL A 137 -17.48 5.80 4.32
CA VAL A 137 -16.03 5.91 4.08
C VAL A 137 -15.73 6.86 2.92
N ILE A 138 -16.47 6.76 1.81
CA ILE A 138 -16.32 7.65 0.65
C ILE A 138 -16.62 9.10 1.05
N SER A 139 -17.69 9.36 1.80
CA SER A 139 -18.02 10.71 2.28
C SER A 139 -16.95 11.30 3.19
N ILE A 140 -16.41 10.50 4.13
CA ILE A 140 -15.31 10.92 5.01
C ILE A 140 -14.07 11.25 4.18
N LEU A 141 -13.71 10.38 3.22
CA LEU A 141 -12.58 10.61 2.34
C LEU A 141 -12.76 11.87 1.49
N LEU A 142 -13.96 12.13 0.97
CA LEU A 142 -14.26 13.33 0.18
C LEU A 142 -14.06 14.59 1.02
N ALA A 143 -14.63 14.61 2.23
CA ALA A 143 -14.49 15.73 3.16
C ALA A 143 -13.02 15.95 3.56
N LEU A 144 -12.29 14.87 3.87
CA LEU A 144 -10.88 14.94 4.24
C LEU A 144 -10.00 15.41 3.07
N SER A 145 -10.23 14.88 1.86
CA SER A 145 -9.49 15.29 0.65
C SER A 145 -9.71 16.76 0.35
N TYR A 146 -10.96 17.23 0.46
CA TYR A 146 -11.29 18.64 0.28
C TYR A 146 -10.62 19.53 1.35
N ALA A 147 -10.71 19.15 2.63
CA ALA A 147 -10.14 19.92 3.73
C ALA A 147 -8.62 20.02 3.68
N THR A 148 -7.94 18.97 3.23
CA THR A 148 -6.47 18.92 3.17
C THR A 148 -5.90 19.31 1.80
N SER A 149 -6.76 19.47 0.78
CA SER A 149 -6.35 19.66 -0.62
C SER A 149 -5.42 18.57 -1.16
N GLU A 150 -5.54 17.35 -0.63
CA GLU A 150 -4.69 16.22 -1.00
C GLU A 150 -5.38 15.29 -2.01
N ASN A 151 -4.73 15.09 -3.15
CA ASN A 151 -5.30 14.30 -4.25
C ASN A 151 -5.36 12.79 -3.97
N ASN A 152 -4.55 12.29 -3.03
CA ASN A 152 -4.50 10.86 -2.72
C ASN A 152 -5.81 10.32 -2.15
N GLY A 153 -6.61 11.15 -1.47
CA GLY A 153 -7.93 10.72 -1.01
C GLY A 153 -8.91 10.47 -2.16
N TYR A 154 -8.85 11.26 -3.25
CA TYR A 154 -9.61 10.98 -4.48
C TYR A 154 -9.18 9.67 -5.14
N ILE A 155 -7.89 9.34 -5.13
CA ILE A 155 -7.40 8.04 -5.61
C ILE A 155 -8.04 6.89 -4.81
N ILE A 156 -8.09 7.02 -3.47
CA ILE A 156 -8.75 6.02 -2.63
C ILE A 156 -10.23 5.91 -2.96
N ILE A 157 -10.93 7.03 -3.12
CA ILE A 157 -12.36 7.03 -3.47
C ILE A 157 -12.62 6.28 -4.78
N VAL A 158 -11.88 6.61 -5.84
CA VAL A 158 -12.07 5.97 -7.15
C VAL A 158 -11.73 4.47 -7.04
N PHE A 159 -10.73 4.09 -6.23
CA PHE A 159 -10.45 2.67 -5.95
C PHE A 159 -11.64 1.98 -5.28
N ARG A 160 -12.23 2.58 -4.23
CA ARG A 160 -13.41 2.03 -3.54
C ARG A 160 -14.60 1.88 -4.48
N ILE A 161 -14.87 2.89 -5.31
CA ILE A 161 -15.93 2.85 -6.33
C ILE A 161 -15.68 1.70 -7.32
N GLY A 162 -14.44 1.54 -7.78
CA GLY A 162 -14.05 0.42 -8.64
C GLY A 162 -14.31 -0.94 -8.00
N VAL A 163 -13.90 -1.12 -6.74
CA VAL A 163 -14.16 -2.36 -5.97
C VAL A 163 -15.66 -2.65 -5.88
N ILE A 164 -16.47 -1.65 -5.51
CA ILE A 164 -17.94 -1.79 -5.41
C ILE A 164 -18.56 -2.16 -6.76
N PHE A 165 -18.15 -1.45 -7.82
CA PHE A 165 -18.61 -1.70 -9.18
C PHE A 165 -18.31 -3.16 -9.57
N PHE A 166 -17.05 -3.58 -9.48
CA PHE A 166 -16.67 -4.94 -9.85
C PHE A 166 -17.33 -6.01 -8.96
N GLN A 167 -17.48 -5.79 -7.64
CA GLN A 167 -18.19 -6.75 -6.79
C GLN A 167 -19.65 -6.94 -7.21
N THR A 168 -20.31 -5.87 -7.66
CA THR A 168 -21.69 -5.90 -8.14
C THR A 168 -21.82 -6.74 -9.41
N PHE A 169 -20.88 -6.60 -10.36
CA PHE A 169 -20.94 -7.30 -11.66
C PHE A 169 -20.31 -8.71 -11.66
N ARG A 170 -19.67 -9.13 -10.55
CA ARG A 170 -19.04 -10.46 -10.39
C ARG A 170 -18.13 -10.83 -11.59
N PRO A 171 -17.09 -10.04 -11.89
CA PRO A 171 -16.25 -10.24 -13.07
C PRO A 171 -15.66 -11.64 -13.04
N HIS A 172 -15.84 -12.35 -14.15
CA HIS A 172 -15.19 -13.63 -14.37
C HIS A 172 -13.70 -13.41 -14.69
N VAL A 173 -12.90 -14.47 -14.55
CA VAL A 173 -11.45 -14.43 -14.81
C VAL A 173 -11.14 -13.92 -16.23
N TYR A 174 -11.97 -14.24 -17.22
CA TYR A 174 -11.80 -13.70 -18.58
C TYR A 174 -12.00 -12.19 -18.67
N MET A 175 -12.84 -11.58 -17.83
CA MET A 175 -12.96 -10.11 -17.76
C MET A 175 -11.73 -9.48 -17.14
N VAL A 176 -11.01 -10.19 -16.25
CA VAL A 176 -9.71 -9.76 -15.75
C VAL A 176 -8.68 -9.72 -16.87
N PHE A 177 -8.63 -10.76 -17.70
CA PHE A 177 -7.73 -10.81 -18.86
C PHE A 177 -8.11 -9.83 -19.96
N LEU A 178 -9.41 -9.63 -20.22
CA LEU A 178 -9.92 -8.61 -21.16
C LEU A 178 -9.63 -7.20 -20.68
N ALA A 179 -9.84 -6.92 -19.39
CA ALA A 179 -9.46 -5.64 -18.81
C ALA A 179 -7.95 -5.45 -18.87
N ALA A 180 -7.13 -6.45 -18.52
CA ALA A 180 -5.67 -6.38 -18.65
C ALA A 180 -5.23 -6.13 -20.10
N GLY A 181 -5.86 -6.79 -21.08
CA GLY A 181 -5.60 -6.56 -22.51
C GLY A 181 -6.03 -5.17 -22.98
N ALA A 182 -7.21 -4.70 -22.57
CA ALA A 182 -7.68 -3.34 -22.84
C ALA A 182 -6.80 -2.29 -22.16
N ILE A 183 -6.27 -2.61 -20.98
CA ILE A 183 -5.36 -1.77 -20.22
C ILE A 183 -4.01 -1.65 -20.94
N VAL A 184 -3.40 -2.76 -21.38
CA VAL A 184 -2.16 -2.74 -22.20
C VAL A 184 -2.39 -1.96 -23.49
N PHE A 185 -3.57 -2.09 -24.10
CA PHE A 185 -3.93 -1.33 -25.29
C PHE A 185 -4.09 0.18 -25.02
N LEU A 186 -4.74 0.57 -23.93
CA LEU A 186 -4.89 1.96 -23.51
C LEU A 186 -3.54 2.58 -23.14
N ASP A 187 -2.65 1.80 -22.52
CA ASP A 187 -1.30 2.18 -22.15
C ASP A 187 -0.46 2.54 -23.39
N ALA A 188 -0.49 1.66 -24.41
CA ALA A 188 0.15 1.88 -25.69
C ALA A 188 -0.41 3.09 -26.46
N ASN A 189 -1.63 3.55 -26.12
CA ASN A 189 -2.33 4.64 -26.79
C ASN A 189 -2.65 5.82 -25.84
N PHE A 190 -1.86 6.01 -24.78
CA PHE A 190 -2.15 6.99 -23.72
C PHE A 190 -2.38 8.43 -24.21
N LYS A 191 -1.67 8.87 -25.27
CA LYS A 191 -1.91 10.17 -25.92
C LYS A 191 -3.36 10.34 -26.38
N TYR A 192 -3.95 9.28 -26.92
CA TYR A 192 -5.36 9.27 -27.34
C TYR A 192 -6.30 9.38 -26.13
N VAL A 193 -5.96 8.70 -25.02
CA VAL A 193 -6.72 8.77 -23.75
C VAL A 193 -6.69 10.18 -23.17
N THR A 194 -5.53 10.84 -23.14
CA THR A 194 -5.41 12.22 -22.64
C THR A 194 -6.15 13.24 -23.51
N THR A 195 -6.35 12.94 -24.80
CA THR A 195 -7.13 13.77 -25.71
C THR A 195 -8.63 13.64 -25.43
N LEU A 196 -9.10 12.43 -25.12
CA LEU A 196 -10.50 12.16 -24.75
C LEU A 196 -10.83 12.59 -23.32
N PHE A 197 -9.84 12.55 -22.41
CA PHE A 197 -10.01 12.84 -20.99
C PHE A 197 -8.84 13.72 -20.49
N PRO A 198 -8.94 15.05 -20.64
CA PRO A 198 -7.84 15.99 -20.37
C PRO A 198 -7.30 15.95 -18.94
N ASN A 199 -8.12 15.56 -17.96
CA ASN A 199 -7.72 15.44 -16.56
C ASN A 199 -6.62 14.38 -16.33
N PHE A 200 -6.46 13.42 -17.26
CA PHE A 200 -5.36 12.45 -17.17
C PHE A 200 -4.01 12.99 -17.70
N ALA A 201 -3.99 14.17 -18.32
CA ALA A 201 -2.75 14.79 -18.80
C ALA A 201 -1.77 15.08 -17.64
N VAL A 202 -2.25 15.30 -16.42
CA VAL A 202 -1.39 15.46 -15.23
C VAL A 202 -0.51 14.22 -14.98
N TYR A 203 -0.98 13.04 -15.37
CA TYR A 203 -0.22 11.79 -15.25
C TYR A 203 0.71 11.53 -16.44
N SER A 204 0.60 12.28 -17.55
CA SER A 204 1.56 12.18 -18.65
C SER A 204 2.94 12.63 -18.18
N TRP A 205 3.03 13.64 -17.31
CA TRP A 205 4.30 14.04 -16.69
C TRP A 205 4.95 12.91 -15.87
N THR A 206 4.16 12.19 -15.07
CA THR A 206 4.66 11.02 -14.31
C THR A 206 5.15 9.92 -15.24
N ARG A 207 4.48 9.71 -16.38
CA ARG A 207 4.86 8.71 -17.39
C ARG A 207 6.10 9.12 -18.19
N ASP A 208 6.15 10.36 -18.64
CA ASP A 208 7.14 10.83 -19.60
C ASP A 208 8.44 11.32 -18.92
N ILE A 209 8.36 11.77 -17.65
CA ILE A 209 9.50 12.38 -16.94
C ILE A 209 9.93 11.59 -15.71
N VAL A 210 8.98 11.09 -14.90
CA VAL A 210 9.35 10.40 -13.64
C VAL A 210 9.69 8.93 -13.88
N ASN A 211 8.91 8.23 -14.70
CA ASN A 211 9.04 6.80 -14.96
C ASN A 211 9.04 6.41 -16.46
N PRO A 212 9.82 7.07 -17.34
CA PRO A 212 9.77 6.84 -18.79
C PRO A 212 10.24 5.46 -19.25
N GLU A 213 11.04 4.75 -18.43
CA GLU A 213 11.80 3.58 -18.87
C GLU A 213 11.31 2.23 -18.31
N PHE A 214 10.35 2.23 -17.38
CA PHE A 214 9.94 0.97 -16.77
C PHE A 214 9.09 0.14 -17.72
N SER A 215 9.62 -1.01 -18.12
CA SER A 215 8.85 -2.06 -18.77
C SER A 215 7.70 -2.54 -17.87
N HIS A 216 6.68 -3.17 -18.47
CA HIS A 216 5.58 -3.76 -17.70
C HIS A 216 6.06 -4.80 -16.68
N LEU A 217 7.12 -5.55 -17.00
CA LEU A 217 7.72 -6.52 -16.10
C LEU A 217 8.44 -5.84 -14.93
N GLU A 218 9.21 -4.78 -15.18
CA GLU A 218 9.81 -3.98 -14.10
C GLU A 218 8.74 -3.28 -13.27
N THR A 219 7.62 -2.87 -13.85
CA THR A 219 6.49 -2.31 -13.10
C THR A 219 5.91 -3.32 -12.11
N VAL A 220 5.70 -4.56 -12.55
CA VAL A 220 5.24 -5.66 -11.67
C VAL A 220 6.30 -5.98 -10.61
N ILE A 221 7.59 -5.93 -10.97
CA ILE A 221 8.69 -6.23 -10.06
C ILE A 221 8.91 -5.11 -9.04
N VAL A 222 8.88 -3.84 -9.44
CA VAL A 222 8.90 -2.66 -8.56
C VAL A 222 7.71 -2.70 -7.63
N PHE A 223 6.54 -3.07 -8.17
CA PHE A 223 5.35 -3.27 -7.37
C PHE A 223 5.52 -4.37 -6.30
N LEU A 224 6.08 -5.53 -6.67
CA LEU A 224 6.40 -6.60 -5.73
C LEU A 224 7.50 -6.19 -4.73
N SER A 225 8.52 -5.47 -5.18
CA SER A 225 9.63 -5.00 -4.34
C SER A 225 9.19 -3.94 -3.33
N SER A 226 8.19 -3.14 -3.70
CA SER A 226 7.53 -2.16 -2.83
C SER A 226 6.81 -2.78 -1.65
N MET A 227 6.59 -4.11 -1.64
CA MET A 227 6.00 -4.82 -0.51
C MET A 227 6.93 -4.86 0.72
N VAL A 228 8.23 -4.55 0.58
CA VAL A 228 9.23 -4.84 1.63
C VAL A 228 9.80 -3.55 2.21
N MET A 229 10.29 -2.65 1.36
CA MET A 229 10.57 -1.22 1.58
C MET A 229 11.25 -0.74 0.30
N SER A 230 10.66 0.20 -0.44
CA SER A 230 11.24 0.71 -1.70
C SER A 230 11.29 2.24 -1.65
N ILE A 231 12.37 2.77 -1.08
CA ILE A 231 12.64 4.20 -1.00
C ILE A 231 13.16 4.72 -2.35
N GLN A 232 14.00 3.95 -3.03
CA GLN A 232 14.53 4.15 -4.38
C GLN A 232 14.24 2.91 -5.24
N PRO A 233 13.05 2.82 -5.88
CA PRO A 233 12.61 1.61 -6.56
C PRO A 233 13.55 1.04 -7.61
N GLN A 234 14.32 1.90 -8.30
CA GLN A 234 15.31 1.49 -9.29
C GLN A 234 16.52 0.78 -8.68
N MET A 235 16.97 1.21 -7.50
CA MET A 235 18.13 0.65 -6.81
C MET A 235 17.72 -0.50 -5.89
N ASP A 236 16.56 -0.39 -5.26
CA ASP A 236 16.04 -1.32 -4.26
C ASP A 236 15.52 -2.63 -4.87
N PHE A 237 15.46 -2.73 -6.21
CA PHE A 237 14.79 -3.81 -6.90
C PHE A 237 15.35 -5.20 -6.54
N MET A 238 16.68 -5.37 -6.45
CA MET A 238 17.28 -6.69 -6.17
C MET A 238 16.96 -7.16 -4.74
N PHE A 239 17.05 -6.23 -3.80
CA PHE A 239 16.81 -6.51 -2.39
C PHE A 239 15.30 -6.72 -2.14
N GLY A 240 14.47 -5.79 -2.59
CA GLY A 240 13.02 -5.86 -2.47
C GLY A 240 12.42 -7.09 -3.15
N LEU A 241 12.89 -7.46 -4.35
CA LEU A 241 12.42 -8.65 -5.07
C LEU A 241 12.71 -9.94 -4.29
N THR A 242 13.89 -10.06 -3.71
CA THR A 242 14.27 -11.26 -2.92
C THR A 242 13.30 -11.49 -1.77
N TYR A 243 12.95 -10.43 -1.06
CA TYR A 243 11.99 -10.50 0.04
C TYR A 243 10.54 -10.64 -0.42
N ALA A 244 10.17 -10.03 -1.55
CA ALA A 244 8.85 -10.23 -2.15
C ALA A 244 8.64 -11.70 -2.56
N VAL A 245 9.66 -12.31 -3.18
CA VAL A 245 9.69 -13.73 -3.52
C VAL A 245 9.62 -14.58 -2.27
N PHE A 246 10.39 -14.26 -1.22
CA PHE A 246 10.29 -14.94 0.08
C PHE A 246 8.87 -14.87 0.64
N LEU A 247 8.22 -13.71 0.61
CA LEU A 247 6.85 -13.54 1.10
C LEU A 247 5.83 -14.31 0.26
N LEU A 248 5.97 -14.33 -1.06
CA LEU A 248 5.13 -15.15 -1.93
C LEU A 248 5.31 -16.65 -1.62
N PHE A 249 6.55 -17.11 -1.43
CA PHE A 249 6.84 -18.48 -1.00
C PHE A 249 6.33 -18.78 0.40
N ALA A 250 6.40 -17.83 1.34
CA ALA A 250 5.85 -18.00 2.69
C ALA A 250 4.32 -18.05 2.70
N THR A 251 3.69 -17.27 1.80
CA THR A 251 2.24 -17.12 1.68
C THR A 251 1.61 -18.32 1.01
N TYR A 252 2.18 -18.73 -0.11
CA TYR A 252 1.61 -19.74 -0.99
C TYR A 252 2.39 -21.05 -0.98
N GLY A 253 3.54 -21.14 -0.31
CA GLY A 253 4.32 -22.37 -0.15
C GLY A 253 4.68 -23.06 -1.47
N TRP A 254 4.84 -24.38 -1.41
CA TRP A 254 4.87 -25.22 -2.60
C TRP A 254 3.51 -25.39 -3.27
N SER A 255 2.42 -24.97 -2.60
CA SER A 255 1.14 -24.83 -3.28
C SER A 255 1.19 -23.79 -4.39
N VAL A 256 2.26 -22.98 -4.50
CA VAL A 256 2.54 -22.12 -5.66
C VAL A 256 2.49 -22.86 -7.00
N PHE A 257 2.98 -24.08 -6.95
CA PHE A 257 3.11 -24.93 -8.13
C PHE A 257 1.94 -25.90 -8.26
N ARG A 258 0.88 -25.77 -7.43
CA ARG A 258 -0.31 -26.62 -7.47
C ARG A 258 -1.48 -25.86 -8.15
N PRO A 259 -1.93 -26.29 -9.34
CA PRO A 259 -2.95 -25.58 -10.13
C PRO A 259 -4.24 -25.27 -9.35
N ASN A 260 -4.69 -26.18 -8.49
CA ASN A 260 -5.99 -26.08 -7.83
C ASN A 260 -6.06 -25.01 -6.71
N SER A 261 -4.93 -24.62 -6.11
CA SER A 261 -4.92 -23.65 -5.00
C SER A 261 -5.05 -22.20 -5.51
N TYR A 262 -4.41 -21.87 -6.64
CA TYR A 262 -4.50 -20.55 -7.27
C TYR A 262 -5.88 -20.24 -7.80
N VAL A 263 -6.43 -21.19 -8.54
CA VAL A 263 -7.73 -21.04 -9.18
C VAL A 263 -8.80 -20.77 -8.13
N LYS A 264 -8.70 -21.40 -6.94
CA LYS A 264 -9.64 -21.17 -5.84
C LYS A 264 -9.50 -19.76 -5.21
N ALA A 265 -8.29 -19.27 -5.01
CA ALA A 265 -8.05 -17.93 -4.46
C ALA A 265 -8.43 -16.82 -5.46
N PHE A 266 -8.01 -16.95 -6.72
CA PHE A 266 -8.34 -16.00 -7.79
C PHE A 266 -9.80 -16.04 -8.23
N ASN A 267 -10.56 -17.09 -7.88
CA ASN A 267 -12.00 -17.13 -8.17
C ASN A 267 -12.85 -16.35 -7.14
N GLN A 268 -12.27 -15.87 -6.04
CA GLN A 268 -12.99 -15.01 -5.12
C GLN A 268 -13.28 -13.66 -5.78
N ALA A 269 -14.55 -13.26 -5.82
CA ALA A 269 -14.98 -12.03 -6.49
C ALA A 269 -14.25 -10.78 -5.96
N GLU A 270 -13.96 -10.77 -4.66
CA GLU A 270 -13.29 -9.68 -3.94
C GLU A 270 -11.81 -9.56 -4.34
N VAL A 271 -11.12 -10.70 -4.48
CA VAL A 271 -9.73 -10.77 -4.97
C VAL A 271 -9.66 -10.31 -6.42
N ARG A 272 -10.61 -10.73 -7.27
CA ARG A 272 -10.70 -10.27 -8.67
C ARG A 272 -10.99 -8.78 -8.76
N SER A 273 -11.94 -8.25 -7.98
CA SER A 273 -12.29 -6.83 -7.99
C SER A 273 -11.16 -5.96 -7.49
N GLY A 274 -10.43 -6.41 -6.47
CA GLY A 274 -9.27 -5.71 -5.95
C GLY A 274 -8.15 -5.67 -6.99
N PHE A 275 -7.79 -6.83 -7.53
CA PHE A 275 -6.74 -6.97 -8.54
C PHE A 275 -7.04 -6.20 -9.85
N LEU A 276 -8.29 -6.24 -10.31
CA LEU A 276 -8.76 -5.49 -11.49
C LEU A 276 -8.63 -3.98 -11.30
N THR A 277 -9.11 -3.47 -10.17
CA THR A 277 -9.02 -2.04 -9.86
C THR A 277 -7.54 -1.62 -9.81
N ILE A 278 -6.71 -2.43 -9.17
CA ILE A 278 -5.26 -2.23 -9.10
C ILE A 278 -4.59 -2.16 -10.48
N LEU A 279 -4.89 -3.11 -11.38
CA LEU A 279 -4.31 -3.12 -12.72
C LEU A 279 -4.74 -1.89 -13.52
N LEU A 280 -6.04 -1.58 -13.46
CA LEU A 280 -6.62 -0.43 -14.13
C LEU A 280 -5.94 0.88 -13.70
N PHE A 281 -5.74 1.06 -12.40
CA PHE A 281 -5.12 2.26 -11.88
C PHE A 281 -3.61 2.33 -12.09
N THR A 282 -2.91 1.20 -12.00
CA THR A 282 -1.46 1.14 -12.26
C THR A 282 -1.15 1.63 -13.65
N SER A 283 -1.93 1.21 -14.63
CA SER A 283 -1.73 1.63 -16.02
C SER A 283 -2.28 3.01 -16.34
N LEU A 284 -3.42 3.42 -15.76
CA LEU A 284 -3.97 4.76 -16.04
C LEU A 284 -3.14 5.90 -15.45
N THR A 285 -2.53 5.68 -14.28
CA THR A 285 -1.92 6.77 -13.53
C THR A 285 -0.41 6.67 -13.44
N HIS A 286 0.18 5.47 -13.64
CA HIS A 286 1.53 5.12 -13.17
C HIS A 286 1.79 5.44 -11.69
N ALA A 287 0.82 5.98 -10.96
CA ALA A 287 0.97 6.41 -9.58
C ALA A 287 1.21 5.21 -8.67
N PHE A 288 0.63 4.05 -8.99
CA PHE A 288 0.85 2.79 -8.26
C PHE A 288 2.25 2.17 -8.47
N GLN A 289 3.09 2.74 -9.35
CA GLN A 289 4.54 2.45 -9.36
C GLN A 289 5.25 3.11 -8.17
N ASN A 290 4.60 4.03 -7.47
CA ASN A 290 5.11 4.56 -6.21
C ASN A 290 4.76 3.58 -5.08
N ALA A 291 5.80 3.13 -4.37
CA ALA A 291 5.70 2.09 -3.35
C ALA A 291 4.60 2.33 -2.30
N ARG A 292 4.27 3.61 -2.04
CA ARG A 292 3.23 4.02 -1.08
C ARG A 292 1.82 3.51 -1.38
N TYR A 293 1.47 3.19 -2.64
CA TYR A 293 0.17 2.63 -2.98
C TYR A 293 0.07 1.11 -2.77
N PHE A 294 1.12 0.48 -2.21
CA PHE A 294 1.09 -0.92 -1.80
C PHE A 294 0.01 -1.21 -0.73
N PHE A 295 -0.39 -0.24 0.09
CA PHE A 295 -1.41 -0.46 1.12
C PHE A 295 -2.78 -0.89 0.59
N PHE A 296 -3.12 -0.54 -0.65
CA PHE A 296 -4.34 -0.98 -1.33
C PHE A 296 -4.41 -2.50 -1.55
N TYR A 297 -3.25 -3.16 -1.53
CA TYR A 297 -3.10 -4.59 -1.77
C TYR A 297 -3.17 -5.41 -0.49
N LEU A 298 -2.89 -4.79 0.66
CA LEU A 298 -2.87 -5.49 1.95
C LEU A 298 -4.18 -6.17 2.31
N PRO A 299 -5.37 -5.55 2.12
CA PRO A 299 -6.63 -6.25 2.38
C PRO A 299 -6.82 -7.50 1.51
N ILE A 300 -6.31 -7.47 0.28
CA ILE A 300 -6.41 -8.58 -0.67
C ILE A 300 -5.44 -9.70 -0.25
N LEU A 301 -4.19 -9.35 0.02
CA LEU A 301 -3.15 -10.30 0.44
C LEU A 301 -3.47 -10.96 1.77
N ALA A 302 -3.99 -10.21 2.74
CA ALA A 302 -4.31 -10.74 4.06
C ALA A 302 -5.39 -11.83 4.04
N ARG A 303 -6.28 -11.81 3.04
CA ARG A 303 -7.32 -12.84 2.85
C ARG A 303 -6.82 -14.10 2.19
N THR A 304 -5.82 -13.99 1.32
CA THR A 304 -5.18 -15.15 0.70
C THR A 304 -4.10 -15.74 1.59
N ALA A 305 -3.55 -14.96 2.52
CA ALA A 305 -2.53 -15.39 3.47
C ALA A 305 -3.10 -16.26 4.60
N ASN A 306 -2.50 -17.44 4.78
CA ASN A 306 -2.79 -18.30 5.92
C ASN A 306 -2.05 -17.82 7.20
N VAL A 307 -2.38 -18.42 8.35
CA VAL A 307 -1.74 -18.11 9.65
C VAL A 307 -0.22 -18.26 9.61
N ARG A 308 0.28 -19.31 8.93
CA ARG A 308 1.72 -19.59 8.81
C ARG A 308 2.44 -18.47 8.07
N ALA A 309 1.85 -17.96 7.00
CA ALA A 309 2.37 -16.86 6.21
C ALA A 309 2.54 -15.58 7.03
N ARG A 310 1.50 -15.23 7.81
CA ARG A 310 1.53 -14.05 8.67
C ARG A 310 2.59 -14.16 9.76
N ARG A 311 2.71 -15.34 10.39
CA ARG A 311 3.79 -15.58 11.38
C ARG A 311 5.18 -15.48 10.74
N LEU A 312 5.38 -16.05 9.55
CA LEU A 312 6.64 -15.92 8.83
C LEU A 312 6.97 -14.47 8.49
N LEU A 313 5.97 -13.68 8.09
CA LEU A 313 6.12 -12.26 7.84
C LEU A 313 6.54 -11.51 9.12
N VAL A 314 5.88 -11.76 10.25
CA VAL A 314 6.26 -11.20 11.56
C VAL A 314 7.71 -11.52 11.91
N LEU A 315 8.12 -12.79 11.74
CA LEU A 315 9.49 -13.22 12.02
C LEU A 315 10.52 -12.62 11.05
N ALA A 316 10.19 -12.54 9.77
CA ALA A 316 11.07 -12.03 8.74
C ALA A 316 11.20 -10.50 8.74
N SER A 317 10.25 -9.80 9.38
CA SER A 317 10.23 -8.35 9.48
C SER A 317 11.53 -7.78 10.06
N TRP A 318 12.06 -8.38 11.12
CA TRP A 318 13.30 -7.93 11.75
C TRP A 318 14.52 -8.07 10.82
N PRO A 319 14.82 -9.25 10.24
CA PRO A 319 15.84 -9.40 9.21
C PRO A 319 15.67 -8.45 8.03
N MET A 320 14.43 -8.25 7.56
CA MET A 320 14.12 -7.31 6.49
C MET A 320 14.54 -5.89 6.87
N THR A 321 14.06 -5.37 8.00
CA THR A 321 14.39 -4.03 8.50
C THR A 321 15.90 -3.87 8.67
N PHE A 322 16.56 -4.85 9.27
CA PHE A 322 18.00 -4.78 9.50
C PHE A 322 18.80 -4.78 8.19
N GLY A 323 18.46 -5.67 7.25
CA GLY A 323 19.10 -5.71 5.95
C GLY A 323 18.87 -4.43 5.15
N LEU A 324 17.69 -3.82 5.26
CA LEU A 324 17.39 -2.51 4.65
C LEU A 324 18.23 -1.39 5.26
N VAL A 325 18.31 -1.31 6.59
CA VAL A 325 19.16 -0.31 7.26
C VAL A 325 20.61 -0.45 6.83
N ILE A 326 21.13 -1.68 6.74
CA ILE A 326 22.49 -1.92 6.23
C ILE A 326 22.61 -1.45 4.78
N TYR A 327 21.65 -1.84 3.93
CA TYR A 327 21.66 -1.50 2.53
C TYR A 327 21.68 0.03 2.30
N TYR A 328 20.76 0.77 2.93
CA TYR A 328 20.74 2.23 2.78
C TYR A 328 21.99 2.89 3.33
N ARG A 329 22.44 2.48 4.52
CA ARG A 329 23.56 3.15 5.19
C ARG A 329 24.91 2.86 4.53
N PHE A 330 25.12 1.64 4.04
CA PHE A 330 26.44 1.18 3.58
C PHE A 330 26.54 0.99 2.07
N VAL A 331 25.44 0.76 1.37
CA VAL A 331 25.47 0.55 -0.10
C VAL A 331 25.06 1.81 -0.85
N LEU A 332 24.03 2.51 -0.36
CA LEU A 332 23.57 3.76 -0.98
C LEU A 332 24.19 5.02 -0.35
N GLU A 333 25.02 4.87 0.68
CA GLU A 333 25.66 5.98 1.43
C GLU A 333 24.64 7.04 1.91
N MET A 334 23.45 6.57 2.28
CA MET A 334 22.27 7.39 2.60
C MET A 334 21.93 7.46 4.09
#